data_AF-A0A522FFC4-F1
#
_entry.id   AF-A0A522FFC4-F1
#
_cell.length_a   1.000
_cell.length_b   1.000
_cell.length_c   1.000
_cell.angle_alpha   90.00
_cell.angle_beta   90.00
_cell.angle_gamma   90.00
#
_symmetry.space_group_name_H-M   'P 1'
#
loop_
_entity.id
_entity.type
_entity.pdbx_description
1 polymer ?
#
loop_
_entity_poly.entity_id
_entity_poly.type
_entity_poly.pdbx_seq_one_letter_code
_entity_poly.pdbx_strand_id
1 'polypeptide(L)'
;ALAVQNRKLAQSQQAYTIPTEGDNQDVNSLGTHAALDLKESVANLERITAIILLAATQALELRGITKASTKAQEIYQVVRQHSPMIEHCRPMSDEIASLVALLQSGAI
;
A
#
# COMPACT_ATOMS: atom_id res chain seq x y z
N ALA A 1 -11.76 0.78 2.88
CA ALA A 1 -11.46 2.04 3.59
C ALA A 1 -10.24 2.75 3.02
N LEU A 2 -9.05 2.13 3.06
CA LEU A 2 -7.77 2.72 2.61
C LEU A 2 -7.81 3.35 1.20
N ALA A 3 -8.37 2.64 0.21
CA ALA A 3 -8.47 3.17 -1.16
C ALA A 3 -9.32 4.46 -1.26
N VAL A 4 -10.35 4.60 -0.42
CA VAL A 4 -11.19 5.81 -0.36
C VAL A 4 -10.41 6.95 0.31
N GLN A 5 -9.62 6.67 1.34
CA GLN A 5 -8.74 7.66 1.96
C GLN A 5 -7.72 8.19 0.95
N ASN A 6 -7.06 7.30 0.19
CA ASN A 6 -6.13 7.71 -0.87
C ASN A 6 -6.79 8.55 -1.96
N ARG A 7 -8.03 8.24 -2.33
CA ARG A 7 -8.77 9.07 -3.30
C ARG A 7 -8.99 10.50 -2.80
N LYS A 8 -9.15 10.71 -1.49
CA LYS A 8 -9.25 12.05 -0.89
C LYS A 8 -7.90 12.77 -0.89
N LEU A 9 -6.82 12.06 -0.55
CA LEU A 9 -5.46 12.60 -0.53
C LEU A 9 -4.92 12.94 -1.93
N ALA A 10 -5.48 12.33 -2.98
CA ALA A 10 -5.09 12.58 -4.38
C ALA A 10 -5.59 13.92 -4.96
N GLN A 11 -6.25 14.77 -4.16
CA GLN A 11 -6.63 16.12 -4.60
C GLN A 11 -5.38 17.01 -4.72
N SER A 12 -5.34 17.88 -5.74
CA SER A 12 -4.21 18.78 -5.92
C SER A 12 -4.20 19.86 -4.85
N GLN A 13 -3.08 19.99 -4.14
CA GLN A 13 -2.93 21.03 -3.12
C GLN A 13 -2.94 22.45 -3.71
N GLN A 14 -2.52 22.62 -4.97
CA GLN A 14 -2.53 23.92 -5.66
C GLN A 14 -3.91 24.58 -5.68
N ALA A 15 -4.99 23.78 -5.68
CA ALA A 15 -6.37 24.28 -5.69
C ALA A 15 -6.74 25.03 -4.39
N TYR A 16 -5.92 24.93 -3.34
CA TYR A 16 -6.13 25.56 -2.04
C TYR A 16 -5.19 26.73 -1.76
N THR A 17 -4.49 27.26 -2.78
CA THR A 17 -3.61 28.43 -2.61
C THR A 17 -4.39 29.64 -2.10
N ILE A 18 -3.82 30.36 -1.13
CA ILE A 18 -4.36 31.60 -0.58
C ILE A 18 -3.23 32.64 -0.62
N PRO A 19 -3.48 33.87 -1.11
CA PRO A 19 -2.47 34.92 -1.13
C PRO A 19 -1.93 35.23 0.27
N THR A 20 -0.64 35.56 0.32
CA THR A 20 0.06 35.97 1.55
C THR A 20 0.88 37.24 1.29
N GLU A 21 1.36 37.88 2.36
CA GLU A 21 2.15 39.12 2.29
C GLU A 21 1.46 40.25 1.51
N GLY A 22 0.17 40.48 1.78
CA GLY A 22 -0.60 41.55 1.13
C GLY A 22 -0.69 41.37 -0.39
N ASP A 23 -0.99 40.15 -0.83
CA ASP A 23 -1.09 39.71 -2.23
C ASP A 23 0.25 39.75 -3.02
N ASN A 24 1.38 39.98 -2.35
CA ASN A 24 2.70 39.88 -2.99
C ASN A 24 3.11 38.43 -3.27
N GLN A 25 2.62 37.49 -2.46
CA GLN A 25 2.76 36.04 -2.68
C GLN A 25 1.38 35.44 -2.97
N ASP A 26 0.84 35.79 -4.13
CA ASP A 26 -0.47 35.35 -4.62
C ASP A 26 -0.48 33.91 -5.19
N VAL A 27 0.70 33.35 -5.46
CA VAL A 27 0.89 31.96 -5.89
C VAL A 27 1.76 31.20 -4.89
N ASN A 28 1.21 30.12 -4.32
CA ASN A 28 1.94 29.18 -3.48
C ASN A 28 1.72 27.75 -3.99
N SER A 29 2.78 26.94 -4.01
CA SER A 29 2.70 25.55 -4.46
C SER A 29 2.03 24.61 -3.46
N LEU A 30 2.03 25.00 -2.18
CA LEU A 30 1.64 24.14 -1.06
C LEU A 30 2.38 22.78 -1.06
N GLY A 31 3.61 22.76 -1.58
CA GLY A 31 4.37 21.54 -1.83
C GLY A 31 4.64 20.70 -0.57
N THR A 32 4.82 21.34 0.59
CA THR A 32 4.98 20.62 1.87
C THR A 32 3.71 19.85 2.26
N HIS A 33 2.52 20.42 2.02
CA HIS A 33 1.26 19.72 2.25
C HIS A 33 1.10 18.54 1.28
N ALA A 34 1.45 18.74 0.01
CA ALA A 34 1.41 17.67 -0.99
C ALA A 34 2.35 16.51 -0.62
N ALA A 35 3.54 16.80 -0.06
CA ALA A 35 4.47 15.79 0.42
C ALA A 35 3.92 14.99 1.62
N LEU A 36 3.19 15.63 2.52
CA LEU A 36 2.53 14.96 3.66
C LEU A 36 1.41 14.04 3.19
N ASP A 37 0.59 14.48 2.25
CA ASP A 37 -0.47 13.64 1.66
C ASP A 37 0.10 12.45 0.90
N LEU A 38 1.22 12.64 0.18
CA LEU A 38 1.92 11.56 -0.50
C LEU A 38 2.44 10.53 0.51
N LYS A 39 3.04 10.97 1.61
CA LYS A 39 3.55 10.08 2.66
C LYS A 39 2.44 9.17 3.20
N GLU A 40 1.28 9.73 3.51
CA GLU A 40 0.12 8.95 3.99
C GLU A 40 -0.43 8.04 2.89
N SER A 41 -0.49 8.53 1.64
CA SER A 41 -0.95 7.74 0.49
C SER A 41 -0.09 6.50 0.25
N VAL A 42 1.24 6.64 0.36
CA VAL A 42 2.18 5.51 0.25
C VAL A 42 1.94 4.49 1.36
N ALA A 43 1.81 4.94 2.62
CA ALA A 43 1.55 4.04 3.74
C ALA A 43 0.24 3.25 3.57
N ASN A 44 -0.79 3.86 2.97
CA ASN A 44 -2.04 3.18 2.64
C ASN A 44 -1.88 2.18 1.48
N LEU A 45 -1.09 2.54 0.45
CA LEU A 45 -0.79 1.65 -0.67
C LEU A 45 0.00 0.42 -0.24
N GLU A 46 0.96 0.55 0.66
CA GLU A 46 1.71 -0.58 1.22
C GLU A 46 0.77 -1.58 1.88
N ARG A 47 -0.17 -1.10 2.70
CA ARG A 47 -1.19 -1.94 3.35
C ARG A 47 -2.12 -2.61 2.33
N ILE A 48 -2.57 -1.87 1.32
CA ILE A 48 -3.40 -2.43 0.23
C ILE A 48 -2.62 -3.51 -0.52
N THR A 49 -1.35 -3.27 -0.81
CA THR A 49 -0.48 -4.20 -1.54
C THR A 49 -0.22 -5.46 -0.73
N ALA A 50 0.03 -5.35 0.58
CA ALA A 50 0.13 -6.49 1.48
C ALA A 50 -1.13 -7.37 1.45
N ILE A 51 -2.32 -6.75 1.50
CA ILE A 51 -3.60 -7.49 1.40
C ILE A 51 -3.75 -8.19 0.03
N ILE A 52 -3.38 -7.51 -1.06
CA ILE A 52 -3.42 -8.09 -2.41
C ILE A 52 -2.44 -9.27 -2.51
N LEU A 53 -1.24 -9.16 -1.93
CA LEU A 53 -0.26 -10.25 -1.91
C LEU A 53 -0.78 -11.46 -1.15
N LEU A 54 -1.42 -11.29 0.01
CA LEU A 54 -2.06 -12.38 0.76
C LEU A 54 -3.13 -13.07 -0.09
N ALA A 55 -4.02 -12.29 -0.69
CA ALA A 55 -5.09 -12.82 -1.53
C ALA A 55 -4.55 -13.55 -2.78
N ALA A 56 -3.55 -12.97 -3.44
CA ALA A 56 -2.93 -13.56 -4.63
C ALA A 56 -2.19 -14.86 -4.28
N THR A 57 -1.48 -14.89 -3.15
CA THR A 57 -0.78 -16.08 -2.65
C THR A 57 -1.78 -17.20 -2.39
N GLN A 58 -2.90 -16.89 -1.72
CA GLN A 58 -3.98 -17.86 -1.50
C GLN A 58 -4.60 -18.34 -2.81
N ALA A 59 -4.82 -17.44 -3.78
CA ALA A 59 -5.38 -17.81 -5.08
C ALA A 59 -4.44 -18.71 -5.90
N LEU A 60 -3.13 -18.49 -5.84
CA LEU A 60 -2.14 -19.36 -6.49
C LEU A 60 -2.17 -20.77 -5.91
N GLU A 61 -2.26 -20.88 -4.59
CA GLU A 61 -2.37 -22.15 -3.87
C GLU A 61 -3.62 -22.93 -4.27
N LEU A 62 -4.79 -22.28 -4.27
CA LEU A 62 -6.06 -22.89 -4.67
C LEU A 62 -6.07 -23.31 -6.16
N ARG A 63 -5.37 -22.59 -7.03
CA ARG A 63 -5.27 -22.92 -8.47
C ARG A 63 -4.25 -24.04 -8.75
N GLY A 64 -3.25 -24.19 -7.88
CA GLY A 64 -2.09 -25.07 -8.01
C GLY A 64 -0.81 -24.29 -8.32
N ILE A 65 0.09 -24.21 -7.33
CA ILE A 65 1.35 -23.43 -7.35
C ILE A 65 2.27 -23.83 -8.52
N THR A 66 2.28 -25.11 -8.90
CA THR A 66 3.10 -25.63 -10.01
C THR A 66 2.75 -25.01 -11.37
N LYS A 67 1.57 -24.39 -11.50
CA LYS A 67 1.14 -23.67 -12.71
C LYS A 67 1.60 -22.22 -12.74
N ALA A 68 2.13 -21.70 -11.64
CA ALA A 68 2.64 -20.33 -11.54
C ALA A 68 4.06 -20.23 -12.12
N SER A 69 4.48 -19.03 -12.53
CA SER A 69 5.86 -18.77 -12.94
C SER A 69 6.83 -18.96 -11.77
N THR A 70 8.10 -19.23 -12.05
CA THR A 70 9.14 -19.41 -11.01
C THR A 70 9.18 -18.23 -10.02
N LYS A 71 9.16 -16.99 -10.52
CA LYS A 71 9.10 -15.79 -9.66
C LYS A 71 7.88 -15.75 -8.75
N ALA A 72 6.71 -16.15 -9.25
CA ALA A 72 5.51 -16.17 -8.43
C ALA A 72 5.58 -17.27 -7.35
N GLN A 73 6.24 -18.40 -7.65
CA GLN A 73 6.50 -19.45 -6.66
C GLN A 73 7.48 -18.98 -5.58
N GLU A 74 8.53 -18.23 -5.95
CA GLU A 74 9.47 -17.61 -5.00
C GLU A 74 8.76 -16.63 -4.06
N ILE A 75 7.95 -15.70 -4.62
CA ILE A 75 7.16 -14.76 -3.82
C ILE A 75 6.18 -15.52 -2.90
N TYR A 76 5.51 -16.55 -3.42
CA TYR A 76 4.63 -17.40 -2.61
C TYR A 76 5.37 -18.01 -1.41
N GLN A 77 6.57 -18.54 -1.62
CA GLN A 77 7.39 -19.13 -0.54
C GLN A 77 7.74 -18.10 0.52
N VAL A 78 8.12 -16.88 0.11
CA VAL A 78 8.43 -15.78 1.02
C VAL A 78 7.20 -15.38 1.82
N VAL A 79 6.05 -15.13 1.17
CA VAL A 79 4.81 -14.74 1.85
C VAL A 79 4.35 -15.80 2.85
N ARG A 80 4.52 -17.09 2.53
CA ARG A 80 4.13 -18.21 3.40
C ARG A 80 4.98 -18.38 4.65
N GLN A 81 6.14 -17.73 4.74
CA GLN A 81 6.91 -17.63 5.99
C GLN A 81 6.24 -16.71 7.01
N HIS A 82 5.41 -15.76 6.54
CA HIS A 82 4.75 -14.76 7.38
C HIS A 82 3.25 -15.01 7.58
N SER A 83 2.58 -15.65 6.61
CA SER A 83 1.15 -15.94 6.68
C SER A 83 0.88 -17.38 6.22
N PRO A 84 0.52 -18.30 7.14
CA PRO A 84 0.13 -19.66 6.75
C PRO A 84 -1.13 -19.64 5.88
N MET A 85 -1.39 -20.76 5.20
CA MET A 85 -2.59 -20.97 4.41
C MET A 85 -3.86 -20.66 5.23
N ILE A 86 -4.80 -19.96 4.62
CA ILE A 86 -6.04 -19.53 5.28
C ILE A 86 -7.08 -20.63 5.06
N GLU A 87 -7.28 -21.47 6.08
CA GLU A 87 -8.28 -22.55 6.04
C GLU A 87 -9.60 -22.17 6.74
N HIS A 88 -9.52 -21.25 7.70
CA HIS A 88 -10.65 -20.77 8.50
C HIS A 88 -10.52 -19.27 8.76
N CYS A 89 -11.65 -18.64 9.13
CA CYS A 89 -11.67 -17.22 9.43
C CYS A 89 -10.86 -16.93 10.71
N ARG A 90 -9.96 -15.96 10.64
CA ARG A 90 -9.14 -15.51 11.76
C ARG A 90 -8.70 -14.05 11.55
N PRO A 91 -8.28 -13.34 12.61
CA PRO A 91 -7.66 -12.02 12.48
C PRO A 91 -6.38 -12.10 11.64
N MET A 92 -6.15 -11.07 10.82
CA MET A 92 -4.99 -11.00 9.90
C MET A 92 -4.14 -9.74 10.06
N SER A 93 -4.39 -8.94 11.10
CA SER A 93 -3.71 -7.65 11.29
C SER A 93 -2.18 -7.79 11.40
N ASP A 94 -1.70 -8.82 12.09
CA ASP A 94 -0.26 -9.06 12.28
C ASP A 94 0.44 -9.47 10.99
N GLU A 95 -0.26 -10.21 10.13
CA GLU A 95 0.27 -10.66 8.84
C GLU A 95 0.31 -9.52 7.85
N ILE A 96 -0.74 -8.68 7.83
CA ILE A 96 -0.74 -7.45 7.04
C ILE A 96 0.42 -6.56 7.48
N ALA A 97 0.63 -6.38 8.80
CA ALA A 97 1.76 -5.59 9.31
C ALA A 97 3.12 -6.19 8.94
N SER A 98 3.26 -7.51 9.04
CA SER A 98 4.50 -8.22 8.67
C SER A 98 4.83 -8.07 7.19
N LEU A 99 3.83 -8.20 6.31
CA LEU A 99 4.01 -8.02 4.87
C LEU A 99 4.30 -6.57 4.48
N VAL A 100 3.71 -5.60 5.20
CA VAL A 100 4.08 -4.18 5.00
C VAL A 100 5.56 -3.96 5.34
N ALA A 101 6.04 -4.48 6.46
CA ALA A 101 7.46 -4.38 6.82
C ALA A 101 8.37 -5.03 5.76
N LEU A 102 7.94 -6.15 5.19
CA LEU A 102 8.66 -6.87 4.14
C LEU A 102 8.71 -6.11 2.81
N LEU A 103 7.62 -5.43 2.43
CA LEU A 103 7.59 -4.51 1.30
C LEU A 103 8.54 -3.33 1.51
N GLN A 104 8.54 -2.74 2.71
CA GLN A 104 9.40 -1.62 3.06
C GLN A 104 10.89 -1.98 3.08
N SER A 105 11.24 -3.24 3.39
CA SER A 105 12.63 -3.70 3.34
C SER A 105 13.13 -3.97 1.92
N GLY A 106 12.25 -3.97 0.91
CA GLY A 106 12.60 -4.31 -0.48
C GLY A 106 13.00 -5.77 -0.67
N ALA A 107 12.56 -6.65 0.23
CA ALA A 107 12.87 -8.08 0.17
C ALA A 107 11.99 -8.84 -0.86
N ILE A 108 10.95 -8.17 -1.36
CA ILE A 108 10.05 -8.62 -2.42
C ILE A 108 9.65 -7.45 -3.32
#